data_AF-A0AAW3TJ01-F1
#
_entry.id   AF-A0AAW3TJ01-F1
#
_cell.length_a   1.000
_cell.length_b   1.000
_cell.length_c   1.000
_cell.angle_alpha   90.00
_cell.angle_beta   90.00
_cell.angle_gamma   90.00
#
_symmetry.space_group_name_H-M   'P 1'
#
loop_
_entity.id
_entity.type
_entity.pdbx_description
1 polymer ?
#
loop_
_entity_poly.entity_id
_entity_poly.type
_entity_poly.pdbx_seq_one_letter_code
_entity_poly.pdbx_strand_id
1 'polypeptide(L)'
;MDAPASSEKLTSHAEHIQTLLSKIEVLVNDDNADEAQPFLDTLNTELKQWCESSEGPSTEQLELIQLRINTILVKANSAKNESSKAIIKHKKSGKAIKAYKAI
;
A
#
# COMPACT_ATOMS: atom_id res chain seq x y z
N MET A 1 -20.86 -7.55 -36.76
CA MET A 1 -20.08 -6.35 -36.45
C MET A 1 -20.15 -6.26 -34.94
N ASP A 2 -19.26 -6.98 -34.25
CA ASP A 2 -19.42 -7.26 -32.83
C ASP A 2 -18.07 -7.07 -32.14
N ALA A 3 -17.84 -5.86 -31.63
CA ALA A 3 -16.78 -5.59 -30.67
C ALA A 3 -17.11 -4.32 -29.86
N PRO A 4 -17.80 -4.44 -28.72
CA PRO A 4 -17.66 -3.46 -27.64
C PRO A 4 -17.16 -4.05 -26.31
N ALA A 5 -17.10 -5.38 -26.14
CA ALA A 5 -16.87 -6.01 -24.83
C ALA A 5 -15.46 -5.82 -24.24
N SER A 6 -14.44 -5.59 -25.07
CA SER A 6 -13.04 -5.44 -24.61
C SER A 6 -12.78 -4.11 -23.91
N SER A 7 -13.42 -3.02 -24.36
CA SER A 7 -13.12 -1.68 -23.84
C SER A 7 -13.63 -1.47 -22.42
N GLU A 8 -14.80 -2.00 -22.06
CA GLU A 8 -15.35 -1.90 -20.69
C GLU A 8 -14.56 -2.74 -19.67
N LYS A 9 -14.02 -3.89 -20.12
CA LYS A 9 -13.27 -4.81 -19.26
C LYS A 9 -11.86 -4.29 -18.91
N LEU A 10 -11.24 -3.58 -19.84
CA LEU A 10 -9.95 -2.90 -19.65
C LEU A 10 -10.05 -1.73 -18.65
N THR A 11 -11.10 -0.91 -18.76
CA THR A 11 -11.37 0.15 -17.78
C THR A 11 -11.63 -0.43 -16.39
N SER A 12 -12.32 -1.57 -16.32
CA SER A 12 -12.61 -2.25 -15.06
C SER A 12 -11.36 -2.74 -14.31
N HIS A 13 -10.35 -3.28 -14.99
CA HIS A 13 -9.11 -3.72 -14.32
C HIS A 13 -8.32 -2.53 -13.76
N ALA A 14 -8.15 -1.48 -14.58
CA ALA A 14 -7.46 -0.28 -14.13
C ALA A 14 -8.14 0.32 -12.90
N GLU A 15 -9.46 0.49 -12.91
CA GLU A 15 -10.23 1.00 -11.77
C GLU A 15 -10.12 0.10 -10.54
N HIS A 16 -10.13 -1.22 -10.72
CA HIS A 16 -9.98 -2.17 -9.63
C HIS A 16 -8.60 -2.05 -8.96
N ILE A 17 -7.52 -2.02 -9.75
CA ILE A 17 -6.15 -1.81 -9.27
C ILE A 17 -6.04 -0.47 -8.53
N GLN A 18 -6.60 0.61 -9.09
CA GLN A 18 -6.57 1.92 -8.45
C GLN A 18 -7.35 1.91 -7.12
N THR A 19 -8.44 1.15 -7.02
CA THR A 19 -9.20 0.97 -5.77
C THR A 19 -8.39 0.23 -4.71
N LEU A 20 -7.70 -0.85 -5.09
CA LEU A 20 -6.81 -1.58 -4.18
C LEU A 20 -5.69 -0.68 -3.66
N LEU A 21 -5.05 0.09 -4.53
CA LEU A 21 -4.02 1.06 -4.15
C LEU A 21 -4.56 2.13 -3.18
N SER A 22 -5.78 2.62 -3.39
CA SER A 22 -6.42 3.58 -2.46
C SER A 22 -6.64 2.98 -1.07
N LYS A 23 -7.11 1.72 -1.00
CA LYS A 23 -7.34 1.03 0.28
C LYS A 23 -6.03 0.82 1.04
N ILE A 24 -4.99 0.37 0.34
CA ILE A 24 -3.66 0.18 0.93
C ILE A 24 -3.12 1.51 1.44
N GLU A 25 -3.27 2.59 0.67
CA GLU A 25 -2.82 3.92 1.08
C GLU A 25 -3.50 4.42 2.36
N VAL A 26 -4.82 4.22 2.49
CA VAL A 26 -5.56 4.55 3.72
C VAL A 26 -5.01 3.77 4.91
N LEU A 27 -4.88 2.44 4.79
CA LEU A 27 -4.40 1.58 5.86
C LEU A 27 -2.96 1.91 6.29
N VAL A 28 -2.10 2.28 5.33
CA VAL A 28 -0.74 2.76 5.60
C VAL A 28 -0.75 4.09 6.36
N ASN A 29 -1.66 5.01 6.04
CA ASN A 29 -1.77 6.28 6.77
C ASN A 29 -2.34 6.09 8.19
N ASP A 30 -3.14 5.03 8.40
CA ASP A 30 -3.74 4.67 9.68
C ASP A 30 -2.84 3.77 10.54
N ASP A 31 -1.57 3.58 10.15
CA ASP A 31 -0.60 2.67 10.81
C ASP A 31 -1.09 1.20 10.92
N ASN A 32 -2.06 0.80 10.09
CA ASN A 32 -2.71 -0.51 10.16
C ASN A 32 -2.13 -1.49 9.11
N ALA A 33 -0.88 -1.89 9.34
CA ALA A 33 -0.14 -2.76 8.42
C ALA A 33 -0.74 -4.18 8.32
N ASP A 34 -1.30 -4.70 9.41
CA ASP A 34 -1.87 -6.05 9.46
C ASP A 34 -3.09 -6.18 8.53
N GLU A 35 -3.96 -5.16 8.51
CA GLU A 35 -5.11 -5.12 7.61
C GLU A 35 -4.72 -4.80 6.14
N ALA A 36 -3.58 -4.15 5.91
CA ALA A 36 -3.09 -3.84 4.56
C ALA A 36 -2.57 -5.07 3.80
N GLN A 37 -2.03 -6.06 4.52
CA GLN A 37 -1.41 -7.26 3.96
C GLN A 37 -2.29 -8.02 2.94
N PRO A 38 -3.55 -8.40 3.23
CA PRO A 38 -4.38 -9.12 2.27
C PRO A 38 -4.66 -8.32 0.99
N PHE A 39 -4.75 -6.99 1.08
CA PHE A 39 -4.94 -6.14 -0.10
C PHE A 39 -3.68 -6.06 -0.97
N LEU A 40 -2.49 -6.11 -0.37
CA LEU A 40 -1.22 -6.19 -1.11
C LEU A 40 -1.09 -7.51 -1.86
N ASP A 41 -1.44 -8.63 -1.22
CA ASP A 41 -1.40 -9.95 -1.85
C ASP A 41 -2.40 -10.03 -3.02
N THR A 42 -3.59 -9.46 -2.83
CA THR A 42 -4.60 -9.32 -3.90
C THR A 42 -4.07 -8.44 -5.03
N LEU A 43 -3.53 -7.26 -4.73
CA LEU A 43 -2.97 -6.34 -5.73
C LEU A 43 -1.88 -7.00 -6.58
N ASN A 44 -0.97 -7.76 -5.96
CA ASN A 44 0.11 -8.45 -6.67
C ASN A 44 -0.43 -9.53 -7.61
N THR A 45 -1.47 -10.25 -7.18
CA THR A 45 -2.11 -11.29 -8.00
C THR A 45 -2.83 -10.67 -9.19
N GLU A 46 -3.65 -9.65 -8.96
CA GLU A 46 -4.42 -8.95 -10.00
C GLU A 46 -3.50 -8.25 -11.02
N LEU A 47 -2.42 -7.60 -10.55
CA LEU A 47 -1.44 -6.98 -11.44
C LEU A 47 -0.75 -8.01 -12.35
N LYS A 48 -0.35 -9.16 -11.80
CA LYS A 48 0.25 -10.23 -12.61
C LYS A 48 -0.73 -10.76 -13.65
N GLN A 49 -1.95 -11.07 -13.23
CA GLN A 49 -2.99 -11.57 -14.13
C GLN A 49 -3.30 -10.57 -15.23
N TRP A 50 -3.38 -9.28 -14.91
CA TRP A 50 -3.61 -8.24 -15.91
C TRP A 50 -2.43 -8.14 -16.88
N CYS A 51 -1.19 -8.15 -16.40
CA CYS A 51 0.02 -8.14 -17.24
C CYS A 51 0.16 -9.37 -18.15
N GLU A 52 -0.28 -10.54 -17.70
CA GLU A 52 -0.25 -11.80 -18.46
C GLU A 52 -1.45 -11.96 -19.42
N SER A 53 -2.45 -11.07 -19.31
CA SER A 53 -3.63 -11.12 -20.17
C SER A 53 -3.34 -10.62 -21.59
N SER A 54 -4.18 -11.02 -22.55
CA SER A 54 -4.11 -10.53 -23.93
C SER A 54 -4.38 -9.01 -24.04
N GLU A 55 -4.99 -8.42 -23.02
CA GLU A 55 -5.34 -7.01 -22.90
C GLU A 55 -4.60 -6.41 -21.70
N GLY A 56 -3.28 -6.59 -21.67
CA GLY A 56 -2.42 -6.05 -20.63
C GLY A 56 -2.43 -4.51 -20.56
N PRO A 57 -1.99 -3.95 -19.42
CA PRO A 57 -1.95 -2.50 -19.22
C PRO A 57 -1.00 -1.83 -20.21
N SER A 58 -1.33 -0.60 -20.60
CA SER A 58 -0.42 0.24 -21.37
C SER A 58 0.79 0.67 -20.52
N THR A 59 1.87 1.08 -21.19
CA THR A 59 3.06 1.61 -20.50
C THR A 59 2.72 2.78 -19.58
N GLU A 60 1.86 3.71 -20.02
CA GLU A 60 1.43 4.85 -19.22
C GLU A 60 0.65 4.42 -17.97
N GLN A 61 -0.23 3.42 -18.09
CA GLN A 61 -0.94 2.85 -16.95
C GLN A 61 0.03 2.21 -15.93
N LEU A 62 1.03 1.47 -16.42
CA LEU A 62 2.06 0.86 -15.58
C LEU A 62 2.90 1.92 -14.87
N GLU A 63 3.30 3.00 -15.55
CA GLU A 63 4.04 4.11 -14.96
C GLU A 63 3.25 4.81 -13.85
N LEU A 64 1.96 5.06 -14.09
CA LEU A 64 1.07 5.64 -13.08
C LEU A 64 0.91 4.72 -11.86
N ILE A 65 0.73 3.42 -12.08
CA ILE A 65 0.64 2.42 -11.00
C ILE A 65 1.95 2.38 -10.21
N GLN A 66 3.10 2.35 -10.88
CA GLN A 66 4.42 2.31 -10.25
C GLN A 66 4.67 3.57 -9.41
N LEU A 67 4.35 4.76 -9.93
CA LEU A 67 4.46 6.01 -9.21
C LEU A 67 3.64 5.98 -7.90
N ARG A 68 2.43 5.43 -7.99
CA ARG A 68 1.52 5.33 -6.85
C ARG A 68 2.01 4.34 -5.80
N ILE A 69 2.50 3.17 -6.22
CA ILE A 69 3.16 2.19 -5.34
C ILE A 69 4.37 2.82 -4.63
N ASN A 70 5.22 3.53 -5.36
CA ASN A 70 6.40 4.20 -4.79
C ASN A 70 6.00 5.24 -3.73
N THR A 71 4.93 5.99 -3.98
CA THR A 71 4.40 6.98 -3.04
C THR A 71 3.94 6.31 -1.74
N ILE A 72 3.20 5.21 -1.84
CA ILE A 72 2.73 4.42 -0.68
C ILE A 72 3.93 3.86 0.10
N LEU A 73 4.96 3.34 -0.59
CA LEU A 73 6.18 2.81 0.03
C LEU A 73 6.95 3.88 0.84
N VAL A 74 7.02 5.11 0.34
CA VAL A 74 7.64 6.23 1.06
C VAL A 74 6.87 6.55 2.35
N LYS A 75 5.53 6.58 2.27
CA LYS A 75 4.66 6.80 3.44
C LYS A 75 4.83 5.70 4.49
N ALA A 76 4.75 4.43 4.08
CA ALA A 76 4.92 3.29 4.98
C ALA A 76 6.28 3.28 5.68
N ASN A 77 7.36 3.63 4.98
CA ASN A 77 8.69 3.73 5.59
C ASN A 77 8.80 4.90 6.57
N SER A 78 8.11 6.00 6.30
CA SER A 78 8.07 7.17 7.20
C SER A 78 7.33 6.81 8.49
N ALA A 79 6.15 6.20 8.39
CA ALA A 79 5.37 5.70 9.51
C ALA A 79 6.17 4.71 10.40
N LYS A 80 6.85 3.73 9.79
CA LYS A 80 7.73 2.80 10.50
C LYS A 80 8.84 3.50 11.30
N ASN A 81 9.45 4.55 10.72
CA ASN A 81 10.51 5.32 11.36
C ASN A 81 9.97 6.12 12.55
N GLU A 82 8.78 6.72 12.43
CA GLU A 82 8.12 7.44 13.51
C GLU A 82 7.72 6.52 14.67
N SER A 83 7.10 5.38 14.35
CA SER A 83 6.78 4.34 15.34
C SER A 83 8.03 3.85 16.09
N SER A 84 9.13 3.59 15.37
CA SER A 84 10.42 3.20 15.98
C SER A 84 10.95 4.26 16.94
N LYS A 85 10.89 5.55 16.56
CA LYS A 85 11.30 6.67 17.42
C LYS A 85 10.43 6.76 18.68
N ALA A 86 9.12 6.59 18.55
CA ALA A 86 8.18 6.63 19.67
C ALA A 86 8.46 5.51 20.69
N ILE A 87 8.71 4.28 20.22
CA ILE A 87 9.09 3.15 21.09
C ILE A 87 10.38 3.42 21.85
N ILE A 88 11.41 3.95 21.18
CA ILE A 88 12.68 4.30 21.83
C ILE A 88 12.47 5.38 22.90
N LYS A 89 11.68 6.43 22.60
CA LYS A 89 11.35 7.49 23.56
C LYS A 89 10.60 6.93 24.77
N HIS A 90 9.62 6.05 24.55
CA HIS A 90 8.86 5.40 25.61
C HIS A 90 9.73 4.49 26.49
N LYS A 91 10.65 3.72 25.90
CA LYS A 91 11.62 2.90 26.66
C LYS A 91 12.55 3.77 27.52
N LYS A 92 13.00 4.92 27.01
CA LYS A 92 13.84 5.87 27.76
C LYS A 92 13.06 6.52 28.91
N SER A 93 11.82 6.97 28.68
CA SER A 93 10.98 7.55 29.74
C SER A 93 10.63 6.53 30.82
N GLY A 94 10.30 5.28 30.45
CA GLY A 94 10.03 4.20 31.39
C GLY A 94 11.24 3.87 32.28
N LYS A 95 12.46 3.89 31.73
CA LYS A 95 13.69 3.75 32.53
C LYS A 95 13.89 4.91 33.51
N ALA A 96 13.65 6.15 33.07
CA ALA A 96 13.75 7.32 33.93
C ALA A 96 12.77 7.23 35.10
N ILE A 97 11.49 6.92 34.85
CA ILE A 97 10.47 6.78 35.90
C ILE A 97 10.83 5.68 36.91
N LYS A 98 11.33 4.53 36.45
CA LYS A 98 11.79 3.45 37.34
C LYS A 98 12.96 3.90 38.24
N ALA A 99 13.89 4.68 37.73
CA ALA A 99 15.01 5.21 38.52
C ALA A 99 14.53 6.17 39.63
N TYR A 100 13.53 7.02 39.34
CA TYR A 100 12.95 7.92 40.35
C TYR A 100 12.15 7.21 41.44
N LYS A 101 11.46 6.10 41.13
CA LYS A 101 10.69 5.30 42.11
C LYS A 101 11.55 4.40 43.01
N ALA A 102 12.82 4.19 42.66
CA ALA A 102 13.74 3.34 43.41
C ALA A 102 14.54 4.11 44.49
N ILE A 103 14.21 5.39 44.69
CA ILE A 103 14.69 6.28 45.75
C ILE A 103 13.59 6.35 46.82
#